data_AF-A0AAJ2QE20-F1
#
_entry.id   AF-A0AAJ2QE20-F1
#
_cell.length_a   1.000
_cell.length_b   1.000
_cell.length_c   1.000
_cell.angle_alpha   90.00
_cell.angle_beta   90.00
_cell.angle_gamma   90.00
#
_symmetry.space_group_name_H-M   'P 1'
#
loop_
_entity.id
_entity.type
_entity.pdbx_description
1 polymer ?
#
loop_
_entity_poly.entity_id
_entity_poly.type
_entity_poly.pdbx_seq_one_letter_code
_entity_poly.pdbx_strand_id
1 'polypeptide(L)'
;MARNTGLDESVLRQVKAHMIRSQHDVVVRPGEWVRGRFTPRDDIASLWDGARDGALDKAQVKEFRNLMTHEYMESRLMKAGLPYLQDQAGLWRKEADGTYTDGGRYSPKSLGAAGAHDLAPNPVRGGFGTAWQKLGLKHPKTELAADLSNIDDFVKDVFHELRAKGLNLK
;
A
#
# COMPACT_ATOMS: atom_id res chain seq x y z
N MET A 1 15.15 7.38 13.44
CA MET A 1 14.07 7.46 12.43
C MET A 1 13.12 8.61 12.72
N ALA A 2 12.20 8.55 13.70
CA ALA A 2 11.23 9.64 13.96
C ALA A 2 11.89 11.04 14.04
N ARG A 3 12.97 11.19 14.84
CA ARG A 3 13.72 12.45 14.93
C ARG A 3 14.38 12.90 13.61
N ASN A 4 14.73 11.96 12.73
CA ASN A 4 15.48 12.22 11.51
C ASN A 4 14.56 12.50 10.32
N THR A 5 13.36 11.92 10.32
CA THR A 5 12.38 12.06 9.24
C THR A 5 11.25 13.01 9.59
N GLY A 6 11.09 13.35 10.88
CA GLY A 6 9.97 14.13 11.39
C GLY A 6 8.63 13.38 11.40
N LEU A 7 8.64 12.06 11.17
CA LEU A 7 7.42 11.25 11.14
C LEU A 7 7.06 10.71 12.52
N ASP A 8 5.77 10.60 12.79
CA ASP A 8 5.22 10.05 14.01
C ASP A 8 5.73 8.62 14.26
N GLU A 9 6.17 8.35 15.49
CA GLU A 9 6.80 7.08 15.84
C GLU A 9 5.82 5.90 15.77
N SER A 10 4.54 6.13 16.05
CA SER A 10 3.52 5.08 15.97
C SER A 10 3.31 4.61 14.53
N VAL A 11 3.35 5.54 13.56
CA VAL A 11 3.28 5.23 12.12
C VAL A 11 4.47 4.36 11.71
N LEU A 12 5.69 4.76 12.08
CA LEU A 12 6.90 4.00 11.77
C LEU A 12 6.86 2.58 12.36
N ARG A 13 6.38 2.43 13.61
CA ARG A 13 6.25 1.11 14.24
C ARG A 13 5.21 0.24 13.53
N GLN A 14 4.05 0.80 13.18
CA GLN A 14 2.99 0.09 12.48
C GLN A 14 3.46 -0.39 11.10
N VAL A 15 4.08 0.50 10.31
CA VAL A 15 4.58 0.16 8.98
C VAL A 15 5.70 -0.89 9.07
N LYS A 16 6.64 -0.73 10.01
CA LYS A 16 7.69 -1.74 10.22
C LYS A 16 7.12 -3.11 10.57
N ALA A 17 6.06 -3.15 11.38
CA ALA A 17 5.37 -4.40 11.70
C ALA A 17 4.70 -5.01 10.46
N HIS A 18 4.03 -4.19 9.64
CA HIS A 18 3.38 -4.61 8.39
C HIS A 18 4.37 -5.19 7.38
N MET A 19 5.43 -4.43 7.05
CA MET A 19 6.34 -4.77 5.95
C MET A 19 7.32 -5.91 6.29
N ILE A 20 7.82 -5.95 7.54
CA ILE A 20 8.97 -6.80 7.88
C ILE A 20 8.59 -7.98 8.79
N ARG A 21 7.66 -7.77 9.72
CA ARG A 21 7.38 -8.77 10.78
C ARG A 21 6.19 -9.66 10.45
N SER A 22 5.16 -9.07 9.87
CA SER A 22 3.89 -9.75 9.59
C SER A 22 4.00 -10.69 8.39
N GLN A 23 3.18 -11.74 8.43
CA GLN A 23 2.95 -12.60 7.27
C GLN A 23 1.59 -12.28 6.68
N HIS A 24 1.53 -12.29 5.36
CA HIS A 24 0.34 -11.98 4.58
C HIS A 24 0.09 -13.12 3.59
N ASP A 25 -1.18 -13.34 3.28
CA ASP A 25 -1.56 -14.26 2.21
C ASP A 25 -1.46 -13.48 0.89
N VAL A 26 -0.54 -13.91 0.02
CA VAL A 26 -0.29 -13.28 -1.28
C VAL A 26 -0.60 -14.27 -2.39
N VAL A 27 -1.25 -13.78 -3.44
CA VAL A 27 -1.49 -14.56 -4.65
C VAL A 27 -0.16 -14.69 -5.39
N VAL A 28 0.27 -15.92 -5.68
CA VAL A 28 1.53 -16.20 -6.40
C VAL A 28 1.32 -16.74 -7.82
N ARG A 29 0.11 -17.23 -8.10
CA ARG A 29 -0.41 -17.61 -9.42
C ARG A 29 -1.95 -17.75 -9.33
N PRO A 30 -2.67 -17.91 -10.45
CA PRO A 30 -4.13 -18.04 -10.40
C PRO A 30 -4.57 -19.18 -9.48
N GLY A 31 -5.48 -18.87 -8.55
CA GLY A 31 -6.03 -19.81 -7.59
C GLY A 31 -5.07 -20.25 -6.49
N GLU A 32 -3.89 -19.65 -6.36
CA GLU A 32 -2.91 -20.03 -5.34
C GLU A 32 -2.43 -18.86 -4.48
N TRP A 33 -2.62 -19.05 -3.17
CA TRP A 33 -2.18 -18.15 -2.13
C TRP A 33 -1.06 -18.78 -1.32
N VAL A 34 0.00 -18.03 -1.09
CA VAL A 34 1.07 -18.40 -0.18
C VAL A 34 1.06 -17.43 0.99
N ARG A 35 1.14 -17.97 2.20
CA ARG A 35 1.34 -17.19 3.41
C ARG A 35 2.82 -16.95 3.62
N GLY A 36 3.25 -15.70 3.58
CA GLY A 36 4.67 -15.35 3.68
C GLY A 36 4.91 -13.91 4.10
N ARG A 37 6.18 -13.58 4.34
CA ARG A 37 6.61 -12.18 4.46
C ARG A 37 6.80 -11.60 3.06
N PHE A 38 6.71 -10.29 2.94
CA PHE A 38 7.06 -9.64 1.68
C PHE A 38 8.54 -9.86 1.33
N THR A 39 8.81 -10.05 0.04
CA THR A 39 10.17 -10.14 -0.48
C THR A 39 10.88 -8.80 -0.26
N PRO A 40 12.05 -8.80 0.38
CA PRO A 40 12.84 -7.58 0.54
C PRO A 40 13.19 -6.96 -0.81
N ARG A 41 13.26 -5.62 -0.85
CA ARG A 41 13.75 -4.87 -2.01
C ARG A 41 14.82 -3.88 -1.59
N ASP A 42 15.89 -3.79 -2.38
CA ASP A 42 17.06 -2.99 -2.06
C ASP A 42 16.77 -1.48 -2.05
N ASP A 43 15.86 -1.03 -2.92
CA ASP A 43 15.44 0.37 -2.98
C ASP A 43 14.70 0.80 -1.71
N ILE A 44 13.78 -0.03 -1.23
CA ILE A 44 13.07 0.19 0.03
C ILE A 44 14.04 0.10 1.22
N ALA A 45 14.93 -0.90 1.24
CA ALA A 45 15.93 -1.05 2.30
C ALA A 45 16.83 0.19 2.42
N SER A 46 17.28 0.73 1.29
CA SER A 46 18.10 1.95 1.24
C SER A 46 17.38 3.17 1.84
N LEU A 47 16.08 3.33 1.57
CA LEU A 47 15.28 4.41 2.17
C LEU A 47 15.16 4.25 3.69
N TRP A 48 14.95 3.02 4.18
CA TRP A 48 14.88 2.74 5.63
C TRP A 48 16.21 3.00 6.34
N ASP A 49 17.33 2.60 5.74
CA ASP A 49 18.66 2.84 6.29
C ASP A 49 18.98 4.34 6.31
N GLY A 50 18.72 5.05 5.22
CA GLY A 50 18.89 6.50 5.20
C GLY A 50 17.99 7.22 6.22
N ALA A 51 16.74 6.77 6.40
CA ALA A 51 15.84 7.30 7.43
C ALA A 51 16.33 7.02 8.86
N ARG A 52 16.96 5.86 9.08
CA ARG A 52 17.58 5.49 10.35
C ARG A 52 18.77 6.37 10.64
N ASP A 53 19.62 6.59 9.64
CA ASP A 53 20.93 7.21 9.80
C ASP A 53 20.88 8.74 9.63
N GLY A 54 19.74 9.28 9.18
CA GLY A 54 19.56 10.72 8.95
C GLY A 54 20.25 11.21 7.68
N ALA A 55 20.45 10.31 6.72
CA ALA A 55 21.18 10.57 5.47
C ALA A 55 20.27 10.87 4.28
N LEU A 56 18.94 10.86 4.48
CA LEU A 56 18.00 11.20 3.40
C LEU A 56 18.06 12.69 3.06
N ASP A 57 18.10 12.99 1.77
CA ASP A 57 17.85 14.34 1.29
C ASP A 57 16.35 14.71 1.36
N LYS A 58 16.00 15.96 1.01
CA LYS A 58 14.60 16.43 1.07
C LYS A 58 13.65 15.64 0.16
N ALA A 59 14.10 15.20 -1.01
CA ALA A 59 13.28 14.43 -1.94
C ALA A 59 13.05 13.02 -1.40
N GLN A 60 14.09 12.40 -0.84
CA GLN A 60 14.02 11.09 -0.21
C GLN A 60 13.20 11.09 1.08
N VAL A 61 13.24 12.16 1.89
CA VAL A 61 12.33 12.31 3.04
C VAL A 61 10.87 12.34 2.58
N LYS A 62 10.58 13.06 1.49
CA LYS A 62 9.23 13.09 0.89
C LYS A 62 8.81 11.72 0.36
N GLU A 63 9.71 11.02 -0.34
CA GLU A 63 9.47 9.66 -0.82
C GLU A 63 9.24 8.68 0.33
N PHE A 64 10.06 8.74 1.38
CA PHE A 64 9.89 7.91 2.57
C PHE A 64 8.55 8.18 3.25
N ARG A 65 8.12 9.45 3.36
CA ARG A 65 6.79 9.80 3.86
C ARG A 65 5.66 9.20 3.00
N ASN A 66 5.80 9.24 1.67
CA ASN A 66 4.82 8.66 0.75
C ASN A 66 4.75 7.14 0.91
N LEU A 67 5.90 6.47 1.06
CA LEU A 67 5.99 5.04 1.37
C LEU A 67 5.30 4.73 2.71
N MET A 68 5.58 5.48 3.78
CA MET A 68 4.91 5.26 5.07
C MET A 68 3.40 5.41 4.96
N THR A 69 2.93 6.38 4.17
CA THR A 69 1.50 6.60 3.94
C THR A 69 0.87 5.41 3.19
N HIS A 70 1.53 4.94 2.12
CA HIS A 70 1.10 3.77 1.33
C HIS A 70 0.97 2.53 2.21
N GLU A 71 2.05 2.16 2.88
CA GLU A 71 2.15 0.94 3.67
C GLU A 71 1.23 0.97 4.89
N TYR A 72 1.06 2.13 5.52
CA TYR A 72 0.10 2.27 6.61
C TYR A 72 -1.32 2.02 6.10
N MET A 73 -1.75 2.70 5.03
CA MET A 73 -3.08 2.51 4.45
C MET A 73 -3.32 1.06 4.01
N GLU A 74 -2.38 0.47 3.29
CA GLU A 74 -2.44 -0.92 2.86
C GLU A 74 -2.63 -1.86 4.06
N SER A 75 -1.83 -1.69 5.12
CA SER A 75 -1.95 -2.51 6.33
C SER A 75 -3.33 -2.39 6.99
N ARG A 76 -3.93 -1.19 6.96
CA ARG A 76 -5.28 -0.95 7.51
C ARG A 76 -6.34 -1.63 6.66
N LEU A 77 -6.27 -1.48 5.34
CA LEU A 77 -7.19 -2.11 4.40
C LEU A 77 -7.12 -3.65 4.49
N MET A 78 -5.92 -4.21 4.59
CA MET A 78 -5.74 -5.65 4.78
C MET A 78 -6.32 -6.12 6.11
N LYS A 79 -6.07 -5.39 7.20
CA LYS A 79 -6.66 -5.70 8.51
C LYS A 79 -8.19 -5.61 8.48
N ALA A 80 -8.76 -4.77 7.62
CA ALA A 80 -10.20 -4.65 7.42
C ALA A 80 -10.79 -5.76 6.53
N GLY A 81 -9.97 -6.69 6.03
CA GLY A 81 -10.41 -7.90 5.33
C GLY A 81 -10.18 -7.89 3.81
N LEU A 82 -9.54 -6.85 3.25
CA LEU A 82 -9.12 -6.90 1.86
C LEU A 82 -7.88 -7.79 1.68
N PRO A 83 -7.78 -8.57 0.59
CA PRO A 83 -6.52 -9.21 0.26
C PRO A 83 -5.49 -8.15 -0.18
N TYR A 84 -4.20 -8.50 -0.10
CA TYR A 84 -3.12 -7.64 -0.61
C TYR A 84 -3.37 -7.24 -2.08
N LEU A 85 -3.59 -8.25 -2.93
CA LEU A 85 -4.06 -8.14 -4.31
C LEU A 85 -5.23 -9.10 -4.51
N GLN A 86 -6.19 -8.73 -5.35
CA GLN A 86 -7.24 -9.64 -5.79
C GLN A 86 -6.73 -10.57 -6.88
N ASP A 87 -6.94 -11.88 -6.73
CA ASP A 87 -6.65 -12.84 -7.80
C ASP A 87 -7.70 -12.71 -8.90
N GLN A 88 -7.30 -12.09 -10.02
CA GLN A 88 -8.20 -11.72 -11.09
C GLN A 88 -7.58 -12.00 -12.46
N ALA A 89 -8.46 -12.19 -13.45
CA ALA A 89 -8.05 -12.38 -14.83
C ALA A 89 -7.22 -11.17 -15.32
N GLY A 90 -6.01 -11.43 -15.82
CA GLY A 90 -5.08 -10.42 -16.33
C GLY A 90 -3.95 -10.02 -15.38
N LEU A 91 -3.97 -10.45 -14.11
CA LEU A 91 -2.82 -10.32 -13.21
C LEU A 91 -1.68 -11.28 -13.59
N TRP A 92 -2.01 -12.36 -14.30
CA TRP A 92 -1.10 -13.44 -14.64
C TRP A 92 -1.03 -13.63 -16.15
N ARG A 93 0.18 -13.76 -16.68
CA ARG A 93 0.42 -14.22 -18.05
C ARG A 93 0.83 -15.68 -18.00
N LYS A 94 0.12 -16.53 -18.77
CA LYS A 94 0.53 -17.93 -18.96
C LYS A 94 1.57 -17.99 -20.05
N GLU A 95 2.75 -18.49 -19.73
CA GLU A 95 3.84 -18.71 -20.68
C GLU A 95 3.64 -20.00 -21.50
N ALA A 96 4.39 -20.14 -22.58
CA ALA A 96 4.30 -21.29 -23.48
C ALA A 96 4.67 -22.63 -22.80
N ASP A 97 5.51 -22.59 -21.78
CA ASP A 97 5.91 -23.75 -20.96
C ASP A 97 4.87 -24.11 -19.87
N GLY A 98 3.75 -23.38 -19.81
CA GLY A 98 2.69 -23.59 -18.85
C GLY A 98 2.91 -22.91 -17.49
N THR A 99 4.03 -22.22 -17.29
CA THR A 99 4.27 -21.41 -16.09
C THR A 99 3.44 -20.12 -16.13
N TYR A 100 3.25 -19.51 -14.96
CA TYR A 100 2.62 -18.19 -14.84
C TYR A 100 3.67 -17.17 -14.41
N THR A 101 3.70 -16.05 -15.12
CA THR A 101 4.46 -14.86 -14.73
C THR A 101 3.50 -13.74 -14.37
N ASP A 102 3.99 -12.71 -13.70
CA ASP A 102 3.25 -11.46 -13.52
C ASP A 102 2.89 -10.92 -14.92
N GLY A 103 1.59 -10.84 -15.20
CA GLY A 103 1.06 -10.39 -16.49
C GLY A 103 1.22 -8.88 -16.73
N GLY A 104 1.81 -8.19 -15.76
CA GLY A 104 1.93 -6.74 -15.70
C GLY A 104 0.89 -6.17 -14.75
N ARG A 105 1.33 -5.20 -13.93
CA ARG A 105 0.44 -4.49 -13.00
C ARG A 105 -0.57 -3.63 -13.76
N TYR A 106 -1.73 -4.19 -14.06
CA TYR A 106 -2.88 -3.42 -14.52
C TYR A 106 -3.62 -2.83 -13.33
N SER A 107 -4.01 -1.56 -13.43
CA SER A 107 -4.96 -0.99 -12.47
C SER A 107 -6.25 -1.80 -12.48
N PRO A 108 -6.88 -2.04 -11.31
CA PRO A 108 -8.12 -2.79 -11.24
C PRO A 108 -9.21 -2.13 -12.09
N LYS A 109 -10.00 -2.94 -12.80
CA LYS A 109 -11.08 -2.44 -13.68
C LYS A 109 -12.37 -2.12 -12.94
N SER A 110 -12.51 -2.60 -11.71
CA SER A 110 -13.67 -2.38 -10.85
C SER A 110 -13.27 -2.46 -9.38
N LEU A 111 -14.12 -1.93 -8.51
CA LEU A 111 -13.81 -1.87 -7.08
C LEU A 111 -13.72 -3.26 -6.43
N GLY A 112 -14.57 -4.20 -6.83
CA GLY A 112 -14.51 -5.59 -6.36
C GLY A 112 -13.26 -6.35 -6.83
N ALA A 113 -12.55 -5.81 -7.81
CA ALA A 113 -11.31 -6.35 -8.33
C ALA A 113 -10.07 -5.65 -7.75
N ALA A 114 -10.24 -4.70 -6.84
CA ALA A 114 -9.12 -4.00 -6.21
C ALA A 114 -8.71 -4.67 -4.89
N GLY A 115 -7.41 -4.91 -4.71
CA GLY A 115 -6.82 -5.29 -3.42
C GLY A 115 -6.46 -4.07 -2.57
N ALA A 116 -5.94 -4.32 -1.37
CA ALA A 116 -5.44 -3.28 -0.48
C ALA A 116 -4.30 -2.46 -1.13
N HIS A 117 -3.40 -3.11 -1.87
CA HIS A 117 -2.29 -2.46 -2.57
C HIS A 117 -2.78 -1.48 -3.64
N ASP A 118 -3.80 -1.87 -4.41
CA ASP A 118 -4.37 -1.07 -5.49
C ASP A 118 -5.10 0.19 -4.98
N LEU A 119 -5.66 0.09 -3.77
CA LEU A 119 -6.43 1.13 -3.12
C LEU A 119 -5.58 2.02 -2.20
N ALA A 120 -4.29 1.73 -2.03
CA ALA A 120 -3.40 2.58 -1.25
C ALA A 120 -2.86 3.76 -2.09
N PRO A 121 -2.50 4.91 -1.46
CA PRO A 121 -1.83 6.02 -2.14
C PRO A 121 -0.54 5.58 -2.84
N ASN A 122 -0.10 6.28 -3.88
CA ASN A 122 1.12 5.91 -4.59
C ASN A 122 2.36 6.03 -3.67
N PRO A 123 3.21 4.99 -3.55
CA PRO A 123 4.31 4.98 -2.59
C PRO A 123 5.44 5.95 -2.93
N VAL A 124 5.57 6.37 -4.20
CA VAL A 124 6.63 7.28 -4.65
C VAL A 124 6.11 8.71 -4.80
N ARG A 125 5.00 8.88 -5.52
CA ARG A 125 4.42 10.20 -5.85
C ARG A 125 3.52 10.74 -4.74
N GLY A 126 2.99 9.88 -3.88
CA GLY A 126 1.94 10.22 -2.92
C GLY A 126 0.57 10.38 -3.59
N GLY A 127 -0.47 10.45 -2.75
CA GLY A 127 -1.86 10.66 -3.18
C GLY A 127 -2.44 9.51 -4.02
N PHE A 128 -3.68 9.68 -4.45
CA PHE A 128 -4.37 8.70 -5.30
C PHE A 128 -4.22 9.04 -6.78
N GLY A 129 -3.85 8.05 -7.58
CA GLY A 129 -3.66 8.21 -9.02
C GLY A 129 -4.97 8.17 -9.82
N THR A 130 -4.84 8.21 -11.15
CA THR A 130 -5.98 8.14 -12.08
C THR A 130 -6.79 6.85 -11.96
N ALA A 131 -6.18 5.75 -11.50
CA ALA A 131 -6.88 4.50 -11.21
C ALA A 131 -8.01 4.69 -10.18
N TRP A 132 -7.76 5.43 -9.10
CA TRP A 132 -8.75 5.74 -8.07
C TRP A 132 -9.97 6.47 -8.65
N GLN A 133 -9.72 7.47 -9.49
CA GLN A 133 -10.78 8.22 -10.16
C GLN A 133 -11.56 7.35 -11.16
N LYS A 134 -10.88 6.45 -11.89
CA LYS A 134 -11.52 5.49 -12.81
C LYS A 134 -12.42 4.49 -12.08
N LEU A 135 -12.13 4.18 -10.82
CA LEU A 135 -13.00 3.41 -9.94
C LEU A 135 -14.19 4.23 -9.40
N GLY A 136 -14.30 5.51 -9.77
CA GLY A 136 -15.37 6.40 -9.33
C GLY A 136 -15.26 6.83 -7.86
N LEU A 137 -14.06 6.73 -7.27
CA LEU A 137 -13.79 7.06 -5.89
C LEU A 137 -13.42 8.55 -5.75
N LYS A 138 -13.94 9.19 -4.72
CA LYS A 138 -13.59 10.57 -4.36
C LYS A 138 -12.28 10.61 -3.59
N HIS A 139 -11.53 11.69 -3.75
CA HIS A 139 -10.35 11.94 -2.91
C HIS A 139 -10.77 12.17 -1.45
N PRO A 140 -10.01 11.68 -0.46
CA PRO A 140 -10.23 12.01 0.94
C PRO A 140 -10.18 13.52 1.18
N LYS A 141 -11.01 13.98 2.12
CA LYS A 141 -11.05 15.41 2.48
C LYS A 141 -10.00 15.76 3.53
N THR A 142 -9.64 14.79 4.37
CA THR A 142 -8.59 14.94 5.37
C THR A 142 -7.25 15.18 4.70
N GLU A 143 -6.66 16.34 4.98
CA GLU A 143 -5.27 16.63 4.62
C GLU A 143 -4.33 15.95 5.61
N LEU A 144 -3.32 15.25 5.10
CA LEU A 144 -2.32 14.61 5.94
C LEU A 144 -1.36 15.64 6.51
N ALA A 145 -1.18 15.62 7.83
CA ALA A 145 -0.13 16.35 8.52
C ALA A 145 1.25 15.97 7.96
N ALA A 146 2.22 16.89 8.08
CA ALA A 146 3.58 16.66 7.58
C ALA A 146 4.24 15.44 8.25
N ASP A 147 3.99 15.25 9.54
CA ASP A 147 4.49 14.16 10.38
C ASP A 147 3.63 12.88 10.34
N LEU A 148 2.49 12.90 9.62
CA LEU A 148 1.49 11.82 9.57
C LEU A 148 0.79 11.52 10.91
N SER A 149 0.85 12.42 11.89
CA SER A 149 0.18 12.25 13.19
C SER A 149 -1.34 12.06 13.10
N ASN A 150 -1.97 12.53 12.02
CA ASN A 150 -3.42 12.40 11.77
C ASN A 150 -3.77 11.31 10.73
N ILE A 151 -2.86 10.38 10.41
CA ILE A 151 -3.09 9.39 9.34
C ILE A 151 -4.31 8.50 9.59
N ASP A 152 -4.69 8.25 10.84
CA ASP A 152 -5.90 7.48 11.14
C ASP A 152 -7.18 8.19 10.71
N ASP A 153 -7.22 9.54 10.73
CA ASP A 153 -8.38 10.29 10.22
C ASP A 153 -8.45 10.23 8.70
N PHE A 154 -7.30 10.29 8.03
CA PHE A 154 -7.21 10.03 6.60
C PHE A 154 -7.66 8.61 6.23
N VAL A 155 -7.30 7.61 7.03
CA VAL A 155 -7.80 6.22 6.87
C VAL A 155 -9.31 6.15 7.04
N LYS A 156 -9.89 6.82 8.03
CA LYS A 156 -11.34 6.85 8.25
C LYS A 156 -12.07 7.43 7.03
N ASP A 157 -11.56 8.52 6.45
CA ASP A 157 -12.15 9.13 5.25
C ASP A 157 -12.11 8.17 4.05
N VAL A 158 -10.98 7.51 3.83
CA VAL A 158 -10.85 6.50 2.77
C VAL A 158 -11.83 5.35 2.99
N PHE A 159 -11.91 4.84 4.22
CA PHE A 159 -12.83 3.75 4.57
C PHE A 159 -14.28 4.14 4.37
N HIS A 160 -14.63 5.39 4.70
CA HIS A 160 -15.97 5.91 4.49
C HIS A 160 -16.34 5.89 2.99
N GLU A 161 -15.47 6.41 2.12
CA GLU A 161 -15.70 6.39 0.67
C GLU A 161 -15.80 4.97 0.14
N LEU A 162 -14.90 4.07 0.52
CA LEU A 162 -14.91 2.68 0.06
C LEU A 162 -16.19 1.95 0.49
N ARG A 163 -16.61 2.11 1.75
CA ARG A 163 -17.88 1.53 2.25
C ARG A 163 -19.09 2.12 1.54
N ALA A 164 -19.12 3.44 1.31
CA ALA A 164 -20.18 4.09 0.55
C ALA A 164 -20.29 3.57 -0.90
N LYS A 165 -19.21 3.01 -1.44
CA LYS A 165 -19.14 2.40 -2.77
C LYS A 165 -19.35 0.88 -2.77
N GLY A 166 -19.71 0.30 -1.63
CA GLY A 166 -20.12 -1.09 -1.50
C GLY A 166 -19.03 -2.07 -1.10
N LEU A 167 -17.84 -1.61 -0.71
CA LEU A 167 -16.82 -2.48 -0.11
C LEU A 167 -17.16 -2.82 1.33
N ASN A 168 -17.17 -4.11 1.66
CA ASN A 168 -17.37 -4.59 3.03
C ASN A 168 -16.04 -4.61 3.80
N LEU A 169 -15.68 -3.47 4.39
CA LEU A 169 -14.52 -3.33 5.26
C LEU A 169 -14.93 -3.49 6.72
N LYS A 170 -14.27 -4.39 7.46
CA LYS A 170 -14.49 -4.64 8.90
C LYS A 170 -14.07 -3.47 9.79
#